data_AF-A0A261WK86-F1
#
_entry.id   AF-A0A261WK86-F1
#
_cell.length_a   1.000
_cell.length_b   1.000
_cell.length_c   1.000
_cell.angle_alpha   90.00
_cell.angle_beta   90.00
_cell.angle_gamma   90.00
#
_symmetry.space_group_name_H-M   'P 1'
#
loop_
_entity.id
_entity.type
_entity.pdbx_description
1 polymer ?
#
loop_
_entity_poly.entity_id
_entity_poly.type
_entity_poly.pdbx_seq_one_letter_code
_entity_poly.pdbx_strand_id
1 'polypeptide(L)'
;MITIHPIARTQHCWVDLCQPSPQELAQAAEKVGFALPDRAAIGEIEFSSRVRRQGDVLFLNVPRFQDDDGPTAPLGFALSPSMLVTLREQRIGSLEDFPARL
;
A
#
# COMPACT_ATOMS: atom_id res chain seq x y z
N MET A 1 0.55 -10.26 5.17
CA MET A 1 1.35 -10.94 4.11
C MET A 1 1.99 -9.90 3.20
N ILE A 2 3.29 -10.06 2.91
CA ILE A 2 4.05 -9.21 1.97
C ILE A 2 4.22 -9.93 0.64
N THR A 3 3.80 -9.31 -0.46
CA THR A 3 4.08 -9.78 -1.83
C THR A 3 4.85 -8.71 -2.59
N ILE A 4 5.85 -9.10 -3.37
CA ILE A 4 6.65 -8.17 -4.18
C ILE A 4 6.55 -8.60 -5.64
N HIS A 5 6.05 -7.69 -6.47
CA HIS A 5 5.85 -7.86 -7.90
C HIS A 5 6.85 -6.98 -8.65
N PRO A 6 7.89 -7.55 -9.29
CA PRO A 6 8.80 -6.78 -10.13
C PRO A 6 8.08 -6.31 -11.40
N ILE A 7 8.35 -5.10 -11.86
CA ILE A 7 7.81 -4.57 -13.13
C ILE A 7 8.79 -4.90 -14.26
N ALA A 8 8.35 -5.66 -15.25
CA ALA A 8 9.20 -6.22 -16.29
C ALA A 8 10.08 -5.16 -16.97
N ARG A 9 11.37 -5.48 -17.13
CA ARG A 9 12.39 -4.63 -17.77
C ARG A 9 12.66 -3.29 -17.06
N THR A 10 12.32 -3.17 -15.78
CA THR A 10 12.63 -1.98 -14.96
C THR A 10 13.25 -2.37 -13.62
N GLN A 11 13.75 -1.38 -12.87
CA GLN A 11 14.13 -1.53 -11.46
C GLN A 11 12.96 -1.22 -10.51
N HIS A 12 11.74 -1.09 -11.05
CA HIS A 12 10.57 -0.71 -10.28
C HIS A 12 9.84 -1.94 -9.75
N CYS A 13 9.29 -1.85 -8.55
CA CYS A 13 8.51 -2.92 -7.96
C CYS A 13 7.19 -2.39 -7.40
N TRP A 14 6.19 -3.27 -7.38
CA TRP A 14 5.00 -3.11 -6.58
C TRP A 14 5.07 -4.03 -5.36
N VAL A 15 4.96 -3.46 -4.17
CA VAL A 15 4.89 -4.17 -2.89
C VAL A 15 3.45 -4.17 -2.41
N ASP A 16 2.82 -5.34 -2.37
CA ASP A 16 1.45 -5.51 -1.89
C ASP A 16 1.43 -6.06 -0.45
N LEU A 17 0.84 -5.28 0.46
CA LEU A 17 0.69 -5.62 1.87
C LEU A 17 -0.78 -5.84 2.20
N CYS A 18 -1.18 -7.11 2.28
CA CYS A 18 -2.52 -7.49 2.73
C CYS A 18 -2.50 -7.87 4.20
N GLN A 19 -3.17 -7.07 5.03
CA GLN A 19 -3.26 -7.21 6.48
C GLN A 19 -1.90 -7.58 7.10
N PRO A 20 -0.84 -6.77 6.87
CA PRO A 20 0.48 -7.12 7.34
C PRO A 20 0.52 -7.12 8.87
N SER A 21 1.23 -8.08 9.46
CA SER A 21 1.59 -7.98 10.88
C SER A 21 2.53 -6.79 11.11
N PRO A 22 2.67 -6.27 12.34
CA PRO A 22 3.64 -5.22 12.63
C PRO A 22 5.08 -5.56 12.21
N GLN A 23 5.46 -6.84 12.33
CA GLN A 23 6.76 -7.33 11.89
C GLN A 23 6.88 -7.29 10.37
N GLU A 24 5.85 -7.73 9.64
CA GLU A 24 5.82 -7.66 8.18
C GLU A 24 5.86 -6.21 7.68
N LEU A 25 5.14 -5.31 8.34
CA LEU A 25 5.15 -3.88 8.01
C LEU A 25 6.55 -3.28 8.19
N ALA A 26 7.24 -3.61 9.29
CA ALA A 26 8.62 -3.20 9.52
C ALA A 26 9.59 -3.75 8.46
N GLN A 27 9.49 -5.04 8.14
CA GLN A 27 10.28 -5.65 7.07
C GLN A 27 10.00 -5.00 5.70
N ALA A 28 8.75 -4.65 5.41
CA ALA A 28 8.40 -3.94 4.19
C ALA A 28 9.02 -2.54 4.16
N ALA A 29 8.96 -1.79 5.27
CA ALA A 29 9.58 -0.47 5.40
C ALA A 29 11.10 -0.51 5.15
N GLU A 30 11.80 -1.51 5.71
CA GLU A 30 13.22 -1.74 5.45
C GLU A 30 13.50 -2.00 3.96
N LYS A 31 12.67 -2.82 3.31
CA LYS A 31 12.83 -3.15 1.89
C LYS A 31 12.55 -1.97 0.96
N VAL A 32 11.56 -1.15 1.26
CA VAL A 32 11.20 0.00 0.40
C VAL A 32 12.05 1.24 0.69
N GLY A 33 12.74 1.28 1.84
CA GLY A 33 13.65 2.36 2.22
C GLY A 33 12.97 3.60 2.79
N PHE A 34 11.70 3.50 3.20
CA PHE A 34 10.95 4.59 3.82
C PHE A 34 9.89 4.05 4.80
N ALA A 35 9.48 4.90 5.74
CA ALA A 35 8.46 4.56 6.71
C ALA A 35 7.09 4.37 6.04
N LEU A 36 6.42 3.27 6.36
CA LEU A 36 5.07 2.98 5.90
C LEU A 36 4.05 3.36 6.98
N PRO A 37 2.87 3.87 6.59
CA PRO A 37 1.80 4.13 7.55
C PRO A 37 1.27 2.81 8.12
N ASP A 38 0.85 2.82 9.37
CA ASP A 38 0.09 1.72 9.93
C ASP A 38 -1.40 1.84 9.59
N ARG A 39 -2.18 0.83 10.00
CA ARG A 39 -3.63 0.80 9.81
C ARG A 39 -4.34 2.04 10.35
N ALA A 40 -3.93 2.54 11.52
CA ALA A 40 -4.58 3.69 12.14
C ALA A 40 -4.33 4.95 11.29
N ALA A 41 -3.10 5.17 10.86
CA ALA A 41 -2.71 6.29 10.00
C ALA A 41 -3.40 6.27 8.63
N ILE A 42 -3.68 5.09 8.05
CA ILE A 42 -4.45 4.99 6.80
C ILE A 42 -5.95 5.29 7.04
N GLY A 43 -6.46 4.96 8.22
CA GLY A 43 -7.84 5.22 8.64
C GLY A 43 -8.14 6.68 9.00
N GLU A 44 -7.12 7.54 9.06
CA GLU A 44 -7.29 8.96 9.39
C GLU A 44 -8.12 9.71 8.34
N ILE A 45 -9.13 10.46 8.81
CA ILE A 45 -10.10 11.14 7.93
C ILE A 45 -9.74 12.60 7.62
N GLU A 46 -8.71 13.15 8.27
CA GLU A 46 -8.25 14.52 8.01
C GLU A 46 -7.63 14.64 6.61
N PHE A 47 -7.89 15.76 5.92
CA PHE A 47 -7.45 15.94 4.52
C PHE A 47 -5.92 15.88 4.39
N SER A 48 -5.19 16.49 5.33
CA SER A 48 -3.72 16.43 5.46
C SER A 48 -3.19 14.99 5.60
N SER A 49 -3.99 14.10 6.18
CA SER A 49 -3.64 12.69 6.35
C SER A 49 -3.92 11.87 5.09
N ARG A 50 -4.86 12.30 4.24
CA ARG A 50 -5.25 11.60 3.01
C ARG A 50 -4.28 11.74 1.86
N VAL A 51 -3.71 12.92 1.66
CA VAL A 51 -2.74 13.17 0.59
C VAL A 51 -1.58 13.95 1.17
N ARG A 52 -0.43 13.30 1.29
CA ARG A 52 0.78 13.94 1.84
C ARG A 52 2.02 13.50 1.10
N ARG A 53 3.00 14.39 1.01
CA ARG A 53 4.33 14.10 0.48
C ARG A 53 5.34 14.16 1.61
N GLN A 54 6.19 13.14 1.71
CA GLN A 54 7.33 13.10 2.64
C GLN A 54 8.57 12.73 1.83
N GLY A 55 9.49 13.70 1.67
CA GLY A 55 10.59 13.56 0.71
C GLY A 55 10.06 13.34 -0.70
N ASP A 56 10.46 12.23 -1.32
CA ASP A 56 10.01 11.82 -2.66
C ASP A 56 8.88 10.80 -2.67
N VAL A 57 8.32 10.50 -1.49
CA VAL A 57 7.21 9.56 -1.35
C VAL A 57 5.89 10.31 -1.24
N LEU A 58 4.96 9.97 -2.12
CA LEU A 58 3.57 10.40 -2.07
C LEU A 58 2.74 9.33 -1.36
N PHE A 59 2.07 9.70 -0.28
CA PHE A 59 1.12 8.85 0.43
C PHE A 59 -0.31 9.25 0.08
N LEU A 60 -1.12 8.27 -0.30
CA LEU A 60 -2.55 8.42 -0.57
C LEU A 60 -3.31 7.45 0.32
N ASN A 61 -4.15 7.96 1.21
CA ASN A 61 -4.97 7.15 2.10
C ASN A 61 -6.44 7.29 1.70
N VAL A 62 -7.12 6.15 1.60
CA VAL A 62 -8.56 5.99 1.38
C VAL A 62 -9.14 5.36 2.65
N PRO A 63 -9.58 6.17 3.64
CA PRO A 63 -9.95 5.67 4.97
C PRO A 63 -11.14 4.71 4.97
N ARG A 64 -11.99 4.81 3.94
CA ARG A 64 -13.15 3.94 3.71
C ARG A 64 -13.13 3.47 2.27
N PHE A 65 -12.65 2.25 2.06
CA PHE A 65 -12.69 1.54 0.79
C PHE A 65 -13.50 0.25 0.95
N GLN A 66 -14.28 -0.09 -0.07
CA GLN A 66 -15.08 -1.31 -0.13
C GLN A 66 -14.89 -1.94 -1.51
N ASP A 67 -14.52 -3.22 -1.54
CA ASP A 67 -14.40 -4.02 -2.77
C ASP A 67 -15.69 -4.84 -2.93
N ASP A 68 -16.49 -4.55 -3.95
CA ASP A 68 -17.80 -5.17 -4.17
C ASP A 68 -18.65 -5.26 -2.87
N ASP A 69 -19.02 -6.48 -2.45
CA ASP A 69 -19.78 -6.76 -1.22
C ASP A 69 -18.89 -7.02 0.01
N GLY A 70 -17.59 -6.72 -0.09
CA GLY A 70 -16.60 -6.87 0.98
C GLY A 70 -16.80 -5.88 2.14
N PRO A 71 -16.07 -6.04 3.26
CA PRO A 71 -16.12 -5.10 4.37
C PRO A 71 -15.61 -3.71 3.95
N THR A 72 -16.09 -2.64 4.59
CA THR A 72 -15.43 -1.34 4.48
C THR A 72 -14.15 -1.35 5.34
N ALA A 73 -13.00 -1.09 4.72
CA ALA A 73 -11.71 -1.05 5.39
C ALA A 73 -10.80 0.04 4.77
N PRO A 74 -9.79 0.55 5.49
CA PRO A 74 -8.89 1.55 4.94
C PRO A 74 -7.95 0.91 3.90
N LEU A 75 -7.60 1.71 2.89
CA LEU A 75 -6.67 1.36 1.81
C LEU A 75 -5.64 2.47 1.67
N GLY A 76 -4.36 2.13 1.76
CA GLY A 76 -3.24 3.05 1.68
C GLY A 76 -2.38 2.79 0.46
N PHE A 77 -1.81 3.85 -0.08
CA PHE A 77 -0.79 3.80 -1.11
C PHE A 77 0.42 4.61 -0.69
N ALA A 78 1.60 4.11 -1.01
CA ALA A 78 2.84 4.89 -0.98
C ALA A 78 3.54 4.76 -2.33
N LEU A 79 3.79 5.88 -2.99
CA LEU A 79 4.41 5.94 -4.31
C LEU A 79 5.74 6.70 -4.20
N SER A 80 6.82 6.04 -4.56
CA SER A 80 8.15 6.64 -4.75
C SER A 80 8.54 6.60 -6.23
N PRO A 81 9.69 7.20 -6.62
CA PRO A 81 10.19 7.11 -7.99
C PRO A 81 10.42 5.67 -8.49
N SER A 82 10.58 4.71 -7.58
CA SER A 82 10.90 3.32 -7.93
C SER A 82 9.94 2.27 -7.37
N MET A 83 9.05 2.64 -6.45
CA MET A 83 8.20 1.67 -5.75
C MET A 83 6.76 2.16 -5.67
N LEU A 84 5.82 1.26 -5.95
CA LEU A 84 4.43 1.39 -5.51
C LEU A 84 4.22 0.46 -4.32
N VAL A 85 3.61 0.94 -3.25
CA VAL A 85 3.21 0.11 -2.10
C VAL A 85 1.70 0.22 -1.92
N THR A 86 1.02 -0.91 -1.81
CA THR A 86 -0.39 -0.98 -1.40
C THR A 86 -0.49 -1.55 0.01
N LEU A 87 -1.27 -0.90 0.87
CA LEU A 87 -1.56 -1.33 2.23
C LEU A 87 -3.06 -1.53 2.37
N ARG A 88 -3.51 -2.79 2.38
CA ARG A 88 -4.92 -3.14 2.36
C ARG A 88 -5.31 -3.97 3.59
N GLU A 89 -6.43 -3.60 4.19
CA GLU A 89 -7.00 -4.29 5.35
C GLU A 89 -7.98 -5.41 4.98
N GLN A 90 -8.11 -5.71 3.69
CA GLN A 90 -8.96 -6.76 3.15
C GLN A 90 -8.40 -7.30 1.83
N ARG A 91 -8.95 -8.43 1.40
CA ARG A 91 -8.71 -8.93 0.05
C ARG A 91 -9.37 -8.01 -0.97
N ILE A 92 -8.68 -7.72 -2.07
CA ILE A 92 -9.18 -6.85 -3.14
C ILE A 92 -8.95 -7.59 -4.45
N GLY A 93 -10.01 -8.03 -5.11
CA GLY A 93 -9.93 -8.92 -6.27
C GLY A 93 -9.10 -8.31 -7.41
N SER A 94 -9.36 -7.04 -7.70
CA SER A 94 -8.64 -6.29 -8.75
C SER A 94 -7.13 -6.18 -8.51
N LEU A 95 -6.67 -6.15 -7.25
CA LEU A 95 -5.24 -6.19 -6.92
C LEU A 95 -4.68 -7.61 -6.96
N GLU A 96 -5.45 -8.62 -6.57
CA GLU A 96 -4.98 -10.02 -6.62
C GLU A 96 -4.81 -10.53 -8.06
N ASP A 97 -5.63 -10.03 -9.00
CA ASP A 97 -5.56 -10.38 -10.42
C ASP A 97 -4.53 -9.55 -11.19
N PHE A 98 -4.15 -8.37 -10.68
CA PHE A 98 -3.27 -7.44 -11.39
C PHE A 98 -1.88 -7.99 -11.74
N PRO A 99 -1.21 -8.83 -10.91
CA PRO A 99 0.10 -9.39 -11.23
C PRO A 99 0.17 -10.14 -12.55
N ALA A 100 -0.94 -10.70 -13.05
CA ALA A 100 -1.00 -11.36 -14.36
C ALA A 100 -0.83 -10.39 -15.56
N ARG A 101 -0.81 -9.08 -15.29
CA ARG A 101 -0.73 -8.00 -16.29
C ARG A 101 0.61 -7.23 -16.27
N LEU A 102 1.52 -7.58 -15.36
CA LEU A 102 2.85 -6.98 -15.21
C LEU A 102 3.90 -7.67 -16.10
#